data_AF-A0A7J6U2K3-F1
#
_entry.id   AF-A0A7J6U2K3-F1
#
_cell.length_a   1.000
_cell.length_b   1.000
_cell.length_c   1.000
_cell.angle_alpha   90.00
_cell.angle_beta   90.00
_cell.angle_gamma   90.00
#
_symmetry.space_group_name_H-M   'P 1'
#
loop_
_entity.id
_entity.type
_entity.pdbx_description
1 polymer ?
#
loop_
_entity_poly.entity_id
_entity_poly.type
_entity_poly.pdbx_seq_one_letter_code
_entity_poly.pdbx_strand_id
1 'polypeptide(L)'
;MRIPSITLHASLAGATASPESTIVSITSDTGDVDVRQLPRMMRNAGYTPDPEVTSFLDTAEITTLEYVHSQVVQTPPHTIGSEALCSFVTSASSKLSLQSDCAEDASGDIFELDGDLDVNDPDAKYQKHLEWMDMSEVWKLARPHVTRTVKAAVIDT
;
A
#
# COMPACT_ATOMS: atom_id res chain seq x y z
N MET A 1 -13.91 11.42 -52.79
CA MET A 1 -12.95 11.98 -51.83
C MET A 1 -12.92 11.04 -50.62
N ARG A 2 -11.91 10.15 -50.53
CA ARG A 2 -11.77 9.15 -49.45
C ARG A 2 -10.59 9.58 -48.59
N ILE A 3 -10.83 9.79 -47.30
CA ILE A 3 -9.79 10.07 -46.30
C ILE A 3 -9.27 8.70 -45.85
N PRO A 4 -7.95 8.42 -45.87
CA PRO A 4 -7.42 7.20 -45.29
C PRO A 4 -7.38 7.33 -43.76
N SER A 5 -8.07 6.43 -43.06
CA SER A 5 -7.87 6.23 -41.62
C SER A 5 -6.51 5.59 -41.40
N ILE A 6 -5.60 6.33 -40.77
CA ILE A 6 -4.34 5.81 -40.26
C ILE A 6 -4.67 5.13 -38.93
N THR A 7 -4.78 3.80 -38.94
CA THR A 7 -4.85 3.01 -37.71
C THR A 7 -3.45 2.93 -37.12
N LEU A 8 -3.15 3.76 -36.12
CA LEU A 8 -1.97 3.58 -35.27
C LEU A 8 -2.13 2.28 -34.48
N HIS A 9 -1.44 1.23 -34.91
CA HIS A 9 -1.16 0.07 -34.06
C HIS A 9 -0.05 0.46 -33.09
N ALA A 10 -0.42 1.01 -31.94
CA ALA A 10 0.49 1.07 -30.81
C ALA A 10 0.59 -0.34 -30.22
N SER A 11 1.65 -1.05 -30.63
CA SER A 11 2.12 -2.27 -29.98
C SER A 11 2.59 -1.92 -28.56
N LEU A 12 1.74 -2.13 -27.55
CA LEU A 12 2.18 -2.27 -26.16
C LEU A 12 2.82 -3.65 -26.00
N ALA A 13 4.06 -3.77 -26.50
CA ALA A 13 4.97 -4.81 -26.08
C ALA A 13 5.77 -4.26 -24.89
N GLY A 14 5.61 -4.91 -23.73
CA GLY A 14 6.41 -4.61 -22.54
C GLY A 14 5.58 -4.39 -21.27
N ALA A 15 4.53 -5.18 -21.00
CA ALA A 15 4.11 -5.37 -19.62
C ALA A 15 5.20 -6.24 -18.95
N THR A 16 6.26 -5.59 -18.47
CA THR A 16 7.06 -6.17 -17.39
C THR A 16 6.07 -6.45 -16.27
N ALA A 17 5.85 -7.73 -15.94
CA ALA A 17 5.08 -8.09 -14.75
C ALA A 17 5.70 -7.30 -13.59
N SER A 18 4.94 -6.33 -13.06
CA SER A 18 5.31 -5.62 -11.84
C SER A 18 5.58 -6.69 -10.78
N PRO A 19 6.62 -6.57 -9.93
CA PRO A 19 6.78 -7.51 -8.84
C PRO A 19 5.47 -7.54 -8.03
N GLU A 20 4.82 -8.70 -7.98
CA GLU A 20 3.67 -8.91 -7.10
C GLU A 20 4.17 -8.61 -5.69
N SER A 21 3.45 -7.77 -4.95
CA SER A 21 3.77 -7.49 -3.56
C SER A 21 2.55 -7.76 -2.70
N THR A 22 2.77 -7.98 -1.41
CA THR A 22 1.72 -8.26 -0.44
C THR A 22 1.78 -7.20 0.65
N ILE A 23 0.65 -6.52 0.88
CA ILE A 23 0.51 -5.60 2.00
C ILE A 23 0.04 -6.40 3.21
N VAL A 24 0.79 -6.25 4.31
CA VAL A 24 0.55 -6.92 5.57
C VAL A 24 0.48 -5.88 6.68
N SER A 25 -0.63 -5.82 7.40
CA SER A 25 -0.74 -5.09 8.67
C SER A 25 -0.93 -6.10 9.80
N ILE A 26 -0.13 -5.97 10.86
CA ILE A 26 -0.23 -6.83 12.05
C ILE A 26 -0.07 -5.92 13.26
N THR A 27 -1.04 -5.97 14.17
CA THR A 27 -1.06 -5.18 15.39
C THR A 27 -1.27 -6.05 16.62
N SER A 28 -0.61 -5.65 17.70
CA SER A 28 -0.76 -6.19 19.05
C SER A 28 -1.31 -5.12 19.98
N ASP A 29 -1.64 -5.49 21.21
CA ASP A 29 -2.03 -4.54 22.27
C ASP A 29 -0.98 -3.46 22.54
N THR A 30 0.28 -3.70 22.15
CA THR A 30 1.43 -2.81 22.39
C THR A 30 1.91 -2.06 21.13
N GLY A 31 1.28 -2.28 19.98
CA GLY A 31 1.63 -1.64 18.71
C GLY A 31 1.89 -2.62 17.56
N ASP A 32 2.47 -2.10 16.49
CA ASP A 32 2.69 -2.83 15.23
C ASP A 32 3.70 -3.97 15.39
N VAL A 33 3.44 -5.06 14.68
CA VAL A 33 4.30 -6.25 14.67
C VAL A 33 4.92 -6.40 13.30
N ASP A 34 6.25 -6.40 13.25
CA ASP A 34 6.99 -6.73 12.04
C ASP A 34 6.69 -8.19 11.64
N VAL A 35 6.30 -8.40 10.37
CA VAL A 35 5.91 -9.72 9.85
C VAL A 35 7.03 -10.76 9.97
N ARG A 36 8.31 -10.33 9.94
CA ARG A 36 9.49 -11.19 10.18
C ARG A 36 9.53 -11.76 11.59
N GLN A 37 8.82 -11.17 12.55
CA GLN A 37 8.80 -11.65 13.93
C GLN A 37 7.80 -12.78 14.14
N LEU A 38 6.80 -12.94 13.27
CA LEU A 38 5.75 -13.97 13.41
C LEU A 38 6.33 -15.38 13.59
N PRO A 39 7.29 -15.87 12.77
CA PRO A 39 7.84 -17.21 12.98
C PRO A 39 8.49 -17.42 14.36
N ARG A 40 9.13 -16.38 14.92
CA ARG A 40 9.73 -16.44 16.27
C ARG A 40 8.65 -16.42 17.35
N MET A 41 7.65 -15.55 17.22
CA MET A 41 6.53 -15.46 18.16
C MET A 41 5.74 -16.77 18.20
N MET A 42 5.46 -17.37 17.05
CA MET A 42 4.82 -18.68 16.94
C MET A 42 5.62 -19.77 17.68
N ARG A 43 6.95 -19.83 17.45
CA ARG A 43 7.82 -20.78 18.16
C ARG A 43 7.79 -20.59 19.66
N ASN A 44 7.86 -19.34 20.13
CA ASN A 44 7.79 -19.02 21.56
C ASN A 44 6.45 -19.41 22.18
N ALA A 45 5.36 -19.37 21.41
CA ALA A 45 4.03 -19.83 21.81
C ALA A 45 3.82 -21.35 21.65
N GLY A 46 4.85 -22.11 21.23
CA GLY A 46 4.78 -23.57 21.08
C GLY A 46 4.22 -24.07 19.75
N TYR A 47 4.11 -23.20 18.74
CA TYR A 47 3.67 -23.57 17.40
C TYR A 47 4.85 -23.73 16.44
N THR A 48 4.73 -24.65 15.49
CA THR A 48 5.68 -24.82 14.38
C THR A 48 5.24 -23.94 13.21
N PRO A 49 5.96 -22.87 12.86
CA PRO A 49 5.67 -22.08 11.67
C PRO A 49 6.03 -22.86 10.39
N ASP A 50 5.41 -22.49 9.27
CA ASP A 50 5.76 -23.06 7.97
C ASP A 50 7.24 -22.77 7.63
N PRO A 51 8.07 -23.78 7.36
CA PRO A 51 9.49 -23.59 7.12
C PRO A 51 9.79 -22.85 5.81
N GLU A 52 8.94 -23.00 4.79
CA GLU A 52 9.09 -22.34 3.49
C GLU A 52 8.81 -20.84 3.63
N VAL A 53 7.69 -20.49 4.27
CA VAL A 53 7.35 -19.08 4.55
C VAL A 53 8.35 -18.44 5.52
N THR A 54 8.83 -19.20 6.51
CA THR A 54 9.87 -18.70 7.44
C THR A 54 11.15 -18.35 6.69
N SER A 55 11.65 -19.26 5.83
CA SER A 55 12.86 -19.01 5.04
C SER A 55 12.69 -17.86 4.06
N PHE A 56 11.49 -17.71 3.49
CA PHE A 56 11.17 -16.57 2.64
C PHE A 56 11.26 -15.25 3.43
N LEU A 57 10.57 -15.13 4.57
CA LEU A 57 10.54 -13.90 5.38
C LEU A 57 11.92 -13.46 5.90
N ASP A 58 12.84 -14.41 6.14
CA ASP A 58 14.22 -14.10 6.53
C ASP A 58 15.00 -13.33 5.46
N THR A 59 14.61 -13.47 4.19
CA THR A 59 15.29 -12.86 3.03
C THR A 59 14.42 -11.88 2.25
N ALA A 60 13.13 -11.81 2.55
CA ALA A 60 12.19 -10.96 1.86
C ALA A 60 12.55 -9.48 2.01
N GLU A 61 12.47 -8.75 0.90
CA GLU A 61 12.49 -7.30 0.90
C GLU A 61 11.15 -6.80 1.45
N ILE A 62 11.21 -6.02 2.52
CA ILE A 62 10.02 -5.51 3.21
C ILE A 62 10.21 -4.03 3.46
N THR A 63 9.26 -3.24 2.98
CA THR A 63 9.17 -1.80 3.20
C THR A 63 8.08 -1.52 4.21
N THR A 64 8.43 -0.85 5.31
CA THR A 64 7.45 -0.43 6.32
C THR A 64 6.81 0.89 5.90
N LEU A 65 5.48 0.93 5.91
CA LEU A 65 4.67 2.12 5.67
C LEU A 65 4.17 2.66 7.02
N GLU A 66 5.00 3.45 7.71
CA GLU A 66 4.78 3.88 9.10
C GLU A 66 3.40 4.54 9.33
N TYR A 67 2.95 5.39 8.41
CA TYR A 67 1.69 6.14 8.57
C TYR A 67 0.41 5.31 8.43
N VAL A 68 0.52 4.10 7.84
CA VAL A 68 -0.62 3.19 7.66
C VAL A 68 -0.42 1.88 8.41
N HIS A 69 0.56 1.82 9.31
CA HIS A 69 0.81 0.66 10.17
C HIS A 69 0.84 -0.67 9.38
N SER A 70 1.45 -0.61 8.19
CA SER A 70 1.49 -1.72 7.22
C SER A 70 2.90 -1.95 6.69
N GLN A 71 3.11 -3.13 6.12
CA GLN A 71 4.37 -3.57 5.55
C GLN A 71 4.11 -4.10 4.14
N VAL A 72 4.88 -3.63 3.17
CA VAL A 72 4.86 -4.15 1.80
C VAL A 72 5.94 -5.23 1.74
N VAL A 73 5.54 -6.48 1.55
CA VAL A 73 6.42 -7.62 1.35
C VAL A 73 6.52 -7.89 -0.14
N GLN A 74 7.72 -7.78 -0.70
CA GLN A 74 7.93 -8.14 -2.10
C GLN A 74 7.77 -9.66 -2.27
N THR A 75 6.89 -10.08 -3.17
CA THR A 75 6.59 -11.48 -3.49
C THR A 75 6.84 -11.75 -4.98
N PRO A 76 8.12 -11.74 -5.45
CA PRO A 76 8.42 -11.91 -6.86
C PRO A 76 7.89 -13.22 -7.43
N PRO A 77 7.69 -13.31 -8.76
CA PRO A 77 7.37 -14.56 -9.43
C PRO A 77 8.37 -15.67 -9.03
N HIS A 78 7.86 -16.86 -8.73
CA HIS A 78 8.62 -18.03 -8.25
C HIS A 78 9.07 -18.01 -6.77
N THR A 79 8.52 -17.11 -5.95
CA THR A 79 8.67 -17.14 -4.49
C THR A 79 7.37 -17.57 -3.79
N ILE A 80 7.22 -17.28 -2.50
CA ILE A 80 5.93 -17.40 -1.79
C ILE A 80 4.97 -16.37 -2.37
N GLY A 81 3.86 -16.84 -2.96
CA GLY A 81 2.81 -15.96 -3.45
C GLY A 81 1.99 -15.31 -2.33
N SER A 82 1.29 -14.23 -2.66
CA SER A 82 0.49 -13.43 -1.73
C SER A 82 -0.53 -14.26 -0.95
N GLU A 83 -1.19 -15.23 -1.60
CA GLU A 83 -2.17 -16.11 -0.95
C GLU A 83 -1.52 -16.94 0.19
N ALA A 84 -0.35 -17.54 -0.08
CA ALA A 84 0.36 -18.35 0.89
C ALA A 84 0.87 -17.50 2.07
N LEU A 85 1.38 -16.30 1.78
CA LEU A 85 1.79 -15.35 2.81
C LEU A 85 0.60 -14.88 3.66
N CYS A 86 -0.52 -14.51 3.05
CA CYS A 86 -1.72 -14.08 3.77
C CYS A 86 -2.35 -15.19 4.62
N SER A 87 -2.33 -16.43 4.11
CA SER A 87 -2.76 -17.60 4.88
C SER A 87 -1.88 -17.81 6.12
N PHE A 88 -0.56 -17.70 5.96
CA PHE A 88 0.39 -17.77 7.08
C PHE A 88 0.14 -16.66 8.11
N VAL A 89 0.04 -15.40 7.68
CA VAL A 89 -0.23 -14.25 8.56
C VAL A 89 -1.53 -14.44 9.32
N THR A 90 -2.62 -14.79 8.64
CA THR A 90 -3.93 -15.02 9.26
C THR A 90 -3.87 -16.13 10.31
N SER A 91 -3.20 -17.25 9.99
CA SER A 91 -3.04 -18.37 10.92
C SER A 91 -2.20 -17.99 12.14
N ALA A 92 -1.08 -17.28 11.93
CA ALA A 92 -0.19 -16.84 12.98
C ALA A 92 -0.87 -15.85 13.91
N SER A 93 -1.55 -14.84 13.35
CA SER A 93 -2.29 -13.83 14.11
C SER A 93 -3.40 -14.46 14.95
N SER A 94 -4.16 -15.40 14.39
CA SER A 94 -5.18 -16.13 15.14
C SER A 94 -4.60 -16.89 16.34
N LYS A 95 -3.48 -17.61 16.15
CA LYS A 95 -2.81 -18.36 17.22
C LYS A 95 -2.17 -17.47 18.29
N LEU A 96 -1.69 -16.30 17.90
CA LEU A 96 -1.00 -15.34 18.76
C LEU A 96 -1.93 -14.26 19.34
N SER A 97 -3.24 -14.31 19.01
CA SER A 97 -4.22 -13.29 19.38
C SER A 97 -3.84 -11.87 18.91
N LEU A 98 -3.32 -11.77 17.68
CA LEU A 98 -3.00 -10.50 17.02
C LEU A 98 -4.15 -10.10 16.06
N GLN A 99 -4.29 -8.80 15.82
CA GLN A 99 -5.11 -8.31 14.73
C GLN A 99 -4.25 -8.23 13.46
N SER A 100 -4.79 -8.65 12.32
CA SER A 100 -4.05 -8.56 11.07
C SER A 100 -4.95 -8.44 9.86
N ASP A 101 -4.48 -7.68 8.88
CA ASP A 101 -5.01 -7.60 7.52
C ASP A 101 -3.91 -7.98 6.52
N CYS A 102 -4.28 -8.67 5.45
CA CYS A 102 -3.36 -9.06 4.40
C CYS A 102 -4.05 -9.02 3.04
N ALA A 103 -3.41 -8.38 2.06
CA ALA A 103 -3.93 -8.25 0.72
C ALA A 103 -2.78 -8.29 -0.30
N GLU A 104 -3.08 -8.89 -1.45
CA GLU A 104 -2.23 -8.73 -2.63
C GLU A 104 -2.29 -7.27 -3.09
N ASP A 105 -1.12 -6.67 -3.28
CA ASP A 105 -0.99 -5.39 -3.96
C ASP A 105 -0.81 -5.66 -5.45
N ALA A 106 -1.94 -5.71 -6.15
CA ALA A 106 -2.01 -5.88 -7.59
C ALA A 106 -1.42 -4.70 -8.38
N SER A 107 -1.06 -3.59 -7.70
CA SER A 107 -0.53 -2.39 -8.33
C SER A 107 1.00 -2.32 -8.21
N GLY A 108 1.59 -2.83 -7.12
CA GLY A 108 3.04 -2.78 -6.87
C GLY A 108 3.60 -1.36 -6.76
N ASP A 109 2.72 -0.36 -6.79
CA ASP A 109 3.05 1.04 -6.63
C ASP A 109 3.24 1.29 -5.14
N ILE A 110 4.48 1.09 -4.68
CA ILE A 110 4.97 1.84 -3.54
C ILE A 110 4.87 3.30 -3.99
N PHE A 111 3.79 3.98 -3.61
CA PHE A 111 3.63 5.40 -3.87
C PHE A 111 4.80 6.12 -3.20
N GLU A 112 5.86 6.39 -3.97
CA GLU A 112 6.76 7.48 -3.65
C GLU A 112 5.88 8.72 -3.65
N LEU A 113 5.60 9.20 -2.44
CA LEU A 113 4.91 10.47 -2.23
C LEU A 113 5.72 11.54 -2.96
N ASP A 114 5.28 11.93 -4.14
CA ASP A 114 5.74 13.15 -4.77
C ASP A 114 5.21 14.27 -3.89
N GLY A 115 6.07 14.76 -2.99
CA GLY A 115 5.70 15.52 -1.81
C GLY A 115 5.16 16.92 -2.08
N ASP A 116 4.82 17.25 -3.31
CA ASP A 116 4.34 18.57 -3.71
C ASP A 116 2.91 18.50 -4.27
N LEU A 117 1.94 18.66 -3.36
CA LEU A 117 0.53 18.83 -3.71
C LEU A 117 0.23 20.28 -4.18
N ASP A 118 1.25 21.13 -4.41
CA ASP A 118 1.14 22.54 -4.79
C ASP A 118 0.26 23.39 -3.83
N VAL A 119 0.16 22.90 -2.59
CA VAL A 119 -0.49 23.56 -1.46
C VAL A 119 0.57 24.06 -0.49
N ASN A 120 0.38 25.27 0.02
CA ASN A 120 1.28 25.92 0.97
C ASN A 120 1.19 25.33 2.41
N ASP A 121 0.79 24.07 2.52
CA ASP A 121 0.64 23.34 3.77
C ASP A 121 1.68 22.21 3.80
N PRO A 122 2.72 22.28 4.65
CA PRO A 122 3.76 21.26 4.72
C PRO A 122 3.23 19.91 5.22
N ASP A 123 2.06 19.88 5.85
CA ASP A 123 1.42 18.66 6.34
C ASP A 123 0.44 18.07 5.30
N ALA A 124 0.22 18.74 4.17
CA ALA A 124 -0.67 18.25 3.12
C ALA A 124 -0.27 16.88 2.57
N LYS A 125 1.04 16.60 2.52
CA LYS A 125 1.59 15.28 2.13
C LYS A 125 1.07 14.12 3.00
N TYR A 126 0.53 14.40 4.18
CA TYR A 126 -0.06 13.39 5.08
C TYR A 126 -1.58 13.25 4.89
N GLN A 127 -2.21 14.12 4.12
CA GLN A 127 -3.66 14.18 3.94
C GLN A 127 -4.08 13.47 2.65
N LYS A 128 -4.11 12.13 2.67
CA LYS A 128 -4.41 11.26 1.49
C LYS A 128 -5.65 11.66 0.69
N HIS A 129 -6.67 12.20 1.34
CA HIS A 129 -7.90 12.64 0.68
C HIS A 129 -7.65 13.81 -0.31
N LEU A 130 -6.62 14.63 -0.10
CA LEU A 130 -6.27 15.72 -1.02
C LEU A 130 -5.71 15.19 -2.34
N GLU A 131 -4.95 14.09 -2.30
CA GLU A 131 -4.44 13.42 -3.49
C GLU A 131 -5.57 12.71 -4.26
N TRP A 132 -6.44 11.97 -3.57
CA TRP A 132 -7.58 11.28 -4.20
C TRP A 132 -8.54 12.22 -4.92
N MET A 133 -8.65 13.45 -4.43
CA MET A 133 -9.49 14.49 -5.02
C MET A 133 -8.75 15.32 -6.10
N ASP A 134 -7.50 14.97 -6.42
CA ASP A 134 -6.62 15.69 -7.36
C ASP A 134 -6.54 17.19 -7.02
N MET A 135 -6.39 17.49 -5.72
CA MET A 135 -6.51 18.86 -5.24
C MET A 135 -5.40 19.78 -5.75
N SER A 136 -4.24 19.25 -6.13
CA SER A 136 -3.15 20.03 -6.72
C SER A 136 -3.60 20.71 -8.03
N GLU A 137 -4.25 19.97 -8.93
CA GLU A 137 -4.81 20.48 -10.18
C GLU A 137 -6.04 21.38 -9.94
N VAL A 138 -6.94 20.97 -9.05
CA VAL A 138 -8.10 21.77 -8.67
C VAL A 138 -7.67 23.14 -8.15
N TRP A 139 -6.64 23.21 -7.31
CA TRP A 139 -6.15 24.48 -6.78
C TRP A 139 -5.49 25.34 -7.84
N LYS A 140 -4.68 24.77 -8.74
CA LYS A 140 -4.08 25.52 -9.86
C LYS A 140 -5.15 26.15 -10.74
N LEU A 141 -6.19 25.38 -11.09
CA LEU A 141 -7.27 25.82 -11.96
C LEU A 141 -8.22 26.81 -11.27
N ALA A 142 -8.54 26.60 -10.00
CA ALA A 142 -9.51 27.41 -9.29
C ALA A 142 -8.94 28.76 -8.82
N ARG A 143 -7.67 28.80 -8.38
CA ARG A 143 -7.06 29.98 -7.73
C ARG A 143 -7.23 31.30 -8.51
N PRO A 144 -7.07 31.37 -9.84
CA PRO A 144 -7.30 32.59 -10.61
C PRO A 144 -8.77 33.04 -10.66
N HIS A 145 -9.71 32.16 -10.32
CA HIS A 145 -11.15 32.37 -10.46
C HIS A 145 -11.90 32.49 -9.12
N VAL A 146 -11.22 32.29 -7.98
CA VAL A 146 -11.80 32.49 -6.65
C VAL A 146 -11.99 33.99 -6.41
N THR A 147 -13.24 34.45 -6.51
CA THR A 147 -13.62 35.87 -6.34
C THR A 147 -14.34 36.17 -5.04
N ARG A 148 -14.68 35.13 -4.26
CA ARG A 148 -15.46 35.26 -3.03
C ARG A 148 -15.08 34.19 -2.02
N THR A 149 -15.15 34.57 -0.75
CA THR A 149 -15.04 33.64 0.38
C THR A 149 -16.40 33.02 0.68
N VAL A 150 -16.45 31.70 0.81
CA VAL A 150 -17.64 30.96 1.25
C VAL A 150 -17.58 30.82 2.77
N LYS A 151 -18.66 31.17 3.47
CA LYS A 151 -18.78 30.91 4.91
C LYS A 151 -19.42 29.53 5.10
N ALA A 152 -18.70 28.61 5.73
CA ALA A 152 -19.21 27.31 6.13
C ALA A 152 -19.52 27.32 7.64
N ALA A 153 -20.66 26.78 8.03
CA ALA A 153 -20.99 26.54 9.43
C ALA A 153 -20.71 25.07 9.76
N VAL A 154 -19.98 24.84 10.85
CA VAL A 154 -19.71 23.49 11.37
C VAL A 154 -20.56 23.31 12.62
N ILE A 155 -21.40 22.27 12.62
CA ILE A 155 -22.12 21.82 13.80
C ILE A 155 -21.37 20.58 14.27
N ASP A 156 -20.68 20.71 15.39
CA ASP A 156 -19.78 19.70 15.94
C ASP A 156 -20.16 19.37 17.39
N THR A 157 -19.56 18.32 17.95
CA THR A 157 -19.82 17.84 19.33
C THR A 157 -19.10 18.61 20.41
#